data_AF-A0A7J9D4J5-F1
#
_entry.id   AF-A0A7J9D4J5-F1
#
_cell.length_a   1.000
_cell.length_b   1.000
_cell.length_c   1.000
_cell.angle_alpha   90.00
_cell.angle_beta   90.00
_cell.angle_gamma   90.00
#
_symmetry.space_group_name_H-M   'P 1'
#
loop_
_entity.id
_entity.type
_entity.pdbx_description
1 polymer ?
#
loop_
_entity_poly.entity_id
_entity_poly.type
_entity_poly.pdbx_seq_one_letter_code
_entity_poly.pdbx_strand_id
1 'polypeptide(L)'
;MKSAFKVEYEFDFFKAHQGSGSRLGPLILLKDFVKEVQLIEAHINEYDEYWKARELEAIVNLDKAYHPNPEEMVRHYNDHFSTTMLDGKGGEFYVVTDPIDNTADPKPGSLHHVVTKTGPLWITFKGSKTIKLEQELIVTSDKTIDAGGANVKICNGAGITFQFGKTVICHGLQIHHIILAKGGKIKDGENHLGL
;
A
#
# COMPACT_ATOMS: atom_id res chain seq x y z
N MET A 1 17.06 9.02 14.71
CA MET A 1 16.68 10.32 15.31
C MET A 1 17.25 11.43 14.43
N LYS A 2 16.40 12.35 13.95
CA LYS A 2 16.65 13.62 13.21
C LYS A 2 17.23 13.46 11.78
N SER A 3 16.50 13.64 10.67
CA SER A 3 15.76 14.80 10.11
C SER A 3 16.62 15.92 9.53
N ALA A 4 16.47 16.11 8.21
CA ALA A 4 16.50 17.37 7.44
C ALA A 4 17.60 18.41 7.74
N PHE A 5 18.57 18.57 6.83
CA PHE A 5 19.29 19.83 6.58
C PHE A 5 20.22 19.68 5.36
N LYS A 6 19.71 19.73 4.11
CA LYS A 6 20.51 20.16 2.92
C LYS A 6 19.70 20.26 1.61
N VAL A 7 18.59 21.01 1.60
CA VAL A 7 17.95 21.41 0.32
C VAL A 7 17.95 22.94 0.14
N GLU A 8 18.60 23.69 1.03
CA GLU A 8 18.67 25.16 0.93
C GLU A 8 19.94 25.70 0.24
N TYR A 9 20.89 24.85 -0.16
CA TYR A 9 22.13 25.35 -0.79
C TYR A 9 22.05 25.62 -2.30
N GLU A 10 20.93 25.28 -2.96
CA GLU A 10 20.86 25.30 -4.43
C GLU A 10 20.36 26.63 -5.03
N PHE A 11 19.75 27.52 -4.24
CA PHE A 11 19.13 28.73 -4.79
C PHE A 11 19.98 30.02 -4.68
N ASP A 12 20.95 30.06 -3.76
CA ASP A 12 21.76 31.28 -3.55
C ASP A 12 22.99 31.35 -4.47
N PHE A 13 23.49 30.22 -4.99
CA PHE A 13 24.65 30.24 -5.90
C PHE A 13 24.32 30.83 -7.27
N PHE A 14 23.07 30.66 -7.75
CA PHE A 14 22.64 31.15 -9.05
C PHE A 14 22.38 32.67 -9.07
N LYS A 15 22.02 33.29 -7.93
CA LYS A 15 21.80 34.74 -7.86
C LYS A 15 23.06 35.57 -7.64
N ALA A 16 24.13 34.97 -7.10
CA ALA A 16 25.39 35.69 -6.86
C ALA A 16 26.17 36.05 -8.14
N HIS A 17 25.86 35.44 -9.28
CA HIS A 17 26.66 35.59 -10.51
C HIS A 17 25.99 36.36 -11.66
N GLN A 18 24.83 36.99 -11.45
CA GLN A 18 24.26 37.89 -12.47
C GLN A 18 24.78 39.35 -12.38
N GLY A 19 25.81 39.62 -11.58
CA GLY A 19 26.30 40.97 -11.31
C GLY A 19 27.68 41.37 -11.86
N SER A 20 28.50 40.47 -12.42
CA SER A 20 29.83 40.86 -12.89
C SER A 20 30.14 40.34 -14.30
N GLY A 21 30.23 41.29 -15.24
CA GLY A 21 30.55 41.03 -16.64
C GLY A 21 31.97 40.50 -16.82
N SER A 22 32.13 39.19 -16.76
CA SER A 22 33.35 38.50 -17.18
C SER A 22 33.03 37.45 -18.23
N ARG A 23 33.61 37.62 -19.43
CA ARG A 23 33.51 36.70 -20.58
C ARG A 23 34.44 35.50 -20.38
N LEU A 24 34.18 34.65 -19.40
CA LEU A 24 34.77 33.31 -19.34
C LEU A 24 33.65 32.30 -19.61
N GLY A 25 33.68 31.73 -20.81
CA GLY A 25 32.58 30.95 -21.36
C GLY A 25 32.30 29.61 -20.65
N PRO A 26 31.19 28.94 -21.01
CA PRO A 26 30.63 27.75 -20.35
C PRO A 26 31.54 26.50 -20.33
N LEU A 27 32.71 26.54 -20.97
CA LEU A 27 33.65 25.40 -21.04
C LEU A 27 34.52 25.22 -19.79
N ILE A 28 34.76 26.25 -18.98
CA ILE A 28 35.55 26.12 -17.74
C ILE A 28 34.67 25.53 -16.62
N LEU A 29 33.43 26.00 -16.53
CA LEU A 29 32.43 25.52 -15.57
C LEU A 29 32.08 24.04 -15.73
N LEU A 30 32.06 23.52 -16.97
CA LEU A 30 31.81 22.11 -17.25
C LEU A 30 32.97 21.20 -16.83
N LYS A 31 34.22 21.69 -16.89
CA LYS A 31 35.40 20.88 -16.55
C LYS A 31 35.54 20.66 -15.04
N ASP A 32 35.11 21.62 -14.24
CA ASP A 32 35.12 21.51 -12.79
C ASP A 32 33.93 20.65 -12.30
N PHE A 33 32.75 20.79 -12.91
CA PHE A 33 31.58 19.94 -12.64
C PHE A 33 31.81 18.46 -12.97
N VAL A 34 32.48 18.14 -14.09
CA VAL A 34 32.78 16.74 -14.47
C VAL A 34 33.78 16.09 -13.49
N LYS A 35 34.71 16.86 -12.89
CA LYS A 35 35.62 16.35 -11.87
C LYS A 35 34.93 16.05 -10.53
N GLU A 36 33.93 16.84 -10.16
CA GLU A 36 33.13 16.58 -8.96
C GLU A 36 32.14 15.41 -9.16
N VAL A 37 31.57 15.24 -10.36
CA VAL A 37 30.70 14.08 -10.67
C VAL A 37 31.45 12.75 -10.61
N GLN A 38 32.72 12.69 -11.05
CA GLN A 38 33.53 11.46 -10.95
C GLN A 38 34.01 11.13 -9.53
N LEU A 39 33.97 12.07 -8.58
CA LEU A 39 34.33 11.82 -7.18
C LEU A 39 33.14 11.41 -6.31
N ILE A 40 31.92 11.45 -6.85
CA ILE A 40 30.68 10.93 -6.23
C ILE A 40 30.31 9.56 -6.84
N GLU A 41 31.29 8.82 -7.35
CA GLU A 41 31.23 7.36 -7.25
C GLU A 41 31.66 6.95 -5.83
N ALA A 42 30.94 7.48 -4.83
CA ALA A 42 30.89 6.80 -3.55
C ALA A 42 30.43 5.37 -3.85
N HIS A 43 31.15 4.39 -3.33
CA HIS A 43 30.88 2.95 -3.44
C HIS A 43 29.48 2.60 -2.90
N ILE A 44 28.43 2.94 -3.65
CA ILE A 44 27.03 2.67 -3.32
C ILE A 44 26.59 1.31 -3.90
N ASN A 45 27.37 0.73 -4.82
CA ASN A 45 26.98 -0.44 -5.58
C ASN A 45 27.60 -1.77 -5.12
N GLU A 46 28.42 -1.77 -4.07
CA GLU A 46 28.93 -3.01 -3.49
C GLU A 46 28.34 -3.15 -2.08
N TYR A 47 27.24 -3.89 -1.98
CA TYR A 47 26.72 -4.33 -0.70
C TYR A 47 27.88 -4.99 0.07
N ASP A 48 28.18 -4.49 1.26
CA ASP A 48 29.20 -5.12 2.12
C ASP A 48 28.83 -6.58 2.41
N GLU A 49 29.83 -7.38 2.82
CA GLU A 49 29.62 -8.80 3.14
C GLU A 49 28.48 -9.03 4.15
N TYR A 50 28.20 -8.03 5.00
CA TYR A 50 27.08 -8.05 5.93
C TYR A 50 25.72 -8.01 5.21
N TRP A 51 25.52 -7.07 4.27
CA TRP A 51 24.28 -7.00 3.50
C TRP A 51 24.11 -8.21 2.57
N LYS A 52 25.19 -8.73 1.99
CA LYS A 52 25.16 -9.98 1.19
C LYS A 52 24.75 -11.19 2.04
N ALA A 53 25.27 -11.30 3.26
CA ALA A 53 24.89 -12.38 4.18
C ALA A 53 23.41 -12.29 4.58
N ARG A 54 22.90 -11.07 4.82
CA ARG A 54 21.47 -10.85 5.11
C ARG A 54 20.57 -11.12 3.92
N GLU A 55 20.99 -10.78 2.71
CA GLU A 55 20.27 -11.13 1.49
C GLU A 55 20.19 -12.65 1.32
N LEU A 56 21.32 -13.35 1.51
CA LEU A 56 21.35 -14.81 1.45
C LEU A 56 20.45 -15.45 2.50
N GLU A 57 20.49 -14.94 3.74
CA GLU A 57 19.59 -15.38 4.80
C GLU A 57 18.12 -15.13 4.44
N ALA A 58 17.79 -13.97 3.86
CA ALA A 58 16.44 -13.66 3.41
C ALA A 58 15.98 -14.60 2.28
N ILE A 59 16.85 -14.92 1.33
CA ILE A 59 16.56 -15.88 0.24
C ILE A 59 16.36 -17.29 0.80
N VAL A 60 17.24 -17.75 1.70
CA VAL A 60 17.12 -19.07 2.33
C VAL A 60 15.85 -19.17 3.17
N ASN A 61 15.50 -18.10 3.91
CA ASN A 61 14.26 -18.06 4.67
C ASN A 61 13.04 -17.98 3.76
N LEU A 62 13.12 -17.28 2.62
CA LEU A 62 12.08 -17.25 1.61
C LEU A 62 11.84 -18.64 1.02
N ASP A 63 12.90 -19.37 0.66
CA ASP A 63 12.84 -20.73 0.11
C ASP A 63 12.24 -21.72 1.13
N LYS A 64 12.65 -21.62 2.39
CA LYS A 64 12.09 -22.41 3.50
C LYS A 64 10.62 -22.10 3.79
N ALA A 65 10.21 -20.84 3.61
CA ALA A 65 8.83 -20.40 3.84
C ALA A 65 7.93 -20.60 2.61
N TYR A 66 8.52 -20.90 1.44
CA TYR A 66 7.78 -21.10 0.21
C TYR A 66 7.08 -22.46 0.24
N HIS A 67 5.75 -22.43 0.20
CA HIS A 67 4.96 -23.62 -0.08
C HIS A 67 4.63 -23.68 -1.58
N PRO A 68 5.01 -24.77 -2.28
CA PRO A 68 4.82 -24.88 -3.73
C PRO A 68 3.35 -24.96 -4.15
N ASN A 69 2.46 -25.25 -3.20
CA ASN A 69 1.03 -25.26 -3.42
C ASN A 69 0.37 -24.06 -2.73
N PRO A 70 0.24 -22.90 -3.40
CA PRO A 70 -0.40 -21.73 -2.82
C PRO A 70 -1.87 -21.98 -2.47
N GLU A 71 -2.55 -22.93 -3.15
CA GLU A 71 -3.93 -23.29 -2.80
C GLU A 71 -4.01 -23.96 -1.43
N GLU A 72 -3.02 -24.76 -1.05
CA GLU A 72 -2.98 -25.42 0.26
C GLU A 72 -2.80 -24.40 1.40
N MET A 73 -1.99 -23.36 1.19
CA MET A 73 -1.84 -22.26 2.15
C MET A 73 -3.14 -21.50 2.35
N VAL A 74 -3.80 -21.16 1.24
CA VAL A 74 -5.10 -20.48 1.28
C VAL A 74 -6.16 -21.38 1.94
N ARG A 75 -6.21 -22.68 1.59
CA ARG A 75 -7.16 -23.62 2.20
C ARG A 75 -6.89 -23.85 3.67
N HIS A 76 -5.64 -24.07 4.09
CA HIS A 76 -5.29 -24.24 5.50
C HIS A 76 -5.69 -23.02 6.33
N TYR A 77 -5.41 -21.82 5.80
CA TYR A 77 -5.78 -20.57 6.45
C TYR A 77 -7.31 -20.42 6.51
N ASN A 78 -7.99 -20.62 5.38
CA ASN A 78 -9.44 -20.52 5.29
C ASN A 78 -10.15 -21.55 6.16
N ASP A 79 -9.65 -22.78 6.25
CA ASP A 79 -10.16 -23.83 7.12
C ASP A 79 -9.97 -23.42 8.59
N HIS A 80 -8.76 -23.00 8.99
CA HIS A 80 -8.51 -22.56 10.36
C HIS A 80 -9.38 -21.35 10.75
N PHE A 81 -9.57 -20.41 9.83
CA PHE A 81 -10.42 -19.25 10.07
C PHE A 81 -11.90 -19.65 10.08
N SER A 82 -12.33 -20.55 9.20
CA SER A 82 -13.70 -21.09 9.15
C SER A 82 -14.03 -21.88 10.42
N THR A 83 -13.11 -22.70 10.93
CA THR A 83 -13.28 -23.38 12.22
C THR A 83 -13.36 -22.38 13.36
N THR A 84 -12.54 -21.32 13.33
CA THR A 84 -12.62 -20.23 14.31
C THR A 84 -13.99 -19.54 14.26
N MET A 85 -14.56 -19.32 13.06
CA MET A 85 -15.91 -18.77 12.86
C MET A 85 -17.01 -19.71 13.38
N LEU A 86 -16.93 -21.01 13.06
CA LEU A 86 -17.91 -22.01 13.52
C LEU A 86 -17.89 -22.20 15.04
N ASP A 87 -16.72 -22.04 15.67
CA ASP A 87 -16.56 -22.03 17.13
C ASP A 87 -17.05 -20.73 17.79
N GLY A 88 -17.67 -19.83 17.04
CA GLY A 88 -18.22 -18.56 17.53
C GLY A 88 -17.17 -17.51 17.89
N LYS A 89 -15.90 -17.74 17.50
CA LYS A 89 -14.77 -16.83 17.75
C LYS A 89 -14.37 -16.00 16.54
N GLY A 90 -14.66 -16.49 15.35
CA GLY A 90 -14.60 -15.72 14.11
C GLY A 90 -15.94 -15.03 13.96
N GLY A 91 -15.92 -13.71 13.83
CA GLY A 91 -17.12 -12.90 13.92
C GLY A 91 -18.14 -13.09 12.80
N GLU A 92 -19.01 -12.11 12.62
CA GLU A 92 -20.21 -12.30 11.81
C GLU A 92 -19.91 -12.36 10.31
N PHE A 93 -20.70 -13.17 9.58
CA PHE A 93 -20.74 -13.11 8.13
C PHE A 93 -21.45 -11.84 7.68
N TYR A 94 -20.83 -11.13 6.74
CA TYR A 94 -21.45 -10.00 6.07
C TYR A 94 -21.40 -10.20 4.56
N VAL A 95 -22.54 -10.01 3.89
CA VAL A 95 -22.63 -10.13 2.43
C VAL A 95 -22.74 -8.74 1.82
N VAL A 96 -21.73 -8.34 1.04
CA VAL A 96 -21.76 -7.12 0.24
C VAL A 96 -22.74 -7.32 -0.91
N THR A 97 -23.75 -6.46 -0.97
CA THR A 97 -24.81 -6.51 -1.98
C THR A 97 -24.71 -5.37 -2.98
N ASP A 98 -24.25 -4.20 -2.54
CA ASP A 98 -24.19 -2.98 -3.34
C ASP A 98 -22.74 -2.72 -3.80
N PRO A 99 -22.46 -2.63 -5.11
CA PRO A 99 -21.14 -2.26 -5.62
C PRO A 99 -20.86 -0.75 -5.57
N ILE A 100 -21.85 0.09 -5.27
CA ILE A 100 -21.69 1.54 -5.26
C ILE A 100 -20.92 1.96 -4.02
N ASP A 101 -19.81 2.66 -4.23
CA ASP A 101 -19.03 3.28 -3.17
C ASP A 101 -19.59 4.66 -2.83
N ASN A 102 -19.57 5.00 -1.54
CA ASN A 102 -19.77 6.36 -1.03
C ASN A 102 -18.86 6.50 0.18
N THR A 103 -17.75 7.21 0.02
CA THR A 103 -16.70 7.26 1.04
C THR A 103 -17.18 7.95 2.32
N ALA A 104 -17.89 9.08 2.20
CA ALA A 104 -18.24 9.92 3.36
C ALA A 104 -19.47 9.40 4.11
N ASP A 105 -20.40 8.76 3.41
CA ASP A 105 -21.62 8.17 3.96
C ASP A 105 -21.87 6.78 3.34
N PRO A 106 -21.06 5.78 3.73
CA PRO A 106 -21.12 4.46 3.13
C PRO A 106 -22.43 3.76 3.51
N LYS A 107 -23.19 3.37 2.50
CA LYS A 107 -24.51 2.75 2.68
C LYS A 107 -24.39 1.32 3.21
N PRO A 108 -25.31 0.85 4.07
CA PRO A 108 -25.42 -0.56 4.41
C PRO A 108 -25.47 -1.42 3.15
N GLY A 109 -24.64 -2.48 3.11
CA GLY A 109 -24.50 -3.37 1.96
C GLY A 109 -23.37 -3.00 1.00
N SER A 110 -22.71 -1.84 1.15
CA SER A 110 -21.49 -1.48 0.40
C SER A 110 -20.24 -2.06 1.06
N LEU A 111 -19.15 -2.23 0.29
CA LEU A 111 -17.88 -2.71 0.85
C LEU A 111 -17.30 -1.74 1.90
N HIS A 112 -17.35 -0.43 1.63
CA HIS A 112 -16.84 0.63 2.49
C HIS A 112 -17.49 0.68 3.87
N HIS A 113 -18.81 0.42 3.91
CA HIS A 113 -19.56 0.38 5.16
C HIS A 113 -19.10 -0.77 6.06
N VAL A 114 -18.68 -1.89 5.48
CA VAL A 114 -18.45 -3.14 6.21
C VAL A 114 -17.02 -3.25 6.71
N VAL A 115 -16.06 -2.79 5.93
CA VAL A 115 -14.63 -2.87 6.30
C VAL A 115 -14.26 -1.95 7.48
N THR A 116 -15.10 -0.97 7.78
CA THR A 116 -14.91 -0.01 8.88
C THR A 116 -15.65 -0.41 10.17
N LYS A 117 -16.48 -1.46 10.14
CA LYS A 117 -17.20 -1.95 11.32
C LYS A 117 -16.25 -2.49 12.39
N THR A 118 -16.64 -2.30 13.64
CA THR A 118 -15.91 -2.89 14.78
C THR A 118 -16.11 -4.41 14.86
N GLY A 119 -15.09 -5.09 15.37
CA GLY A 119 -15.10 -6.54 15.58
C GLY A 119 -14.74 -7.37 14.34
N PRO A 120 -14.56 -8.69 14.52
CA PRO A 120 -14.19 -9.58 13.44
C PRO A 120 -15.34 -9.74 12.43
N LEU A 121 -15.06 -9.74 11.12
CA LEU A 121 -16.06 -10.00 10.08
C LEU A 121 -15.52 -10.83 8.92
N TRP A 122 -16.32 -11.80 8.46
CA TRP A 122 -16.12 -12.46 7.16
C TRP A 122 -17.00 -11.81 6.10
N ILE A 123 -16.37 -11.08 5.20
CA ILE A 123 -17.01 -10.28 4.17
C ILE A 123 -17.02 -11.07 2.85
N THR A 124 -18.19 -11.45 2.38
CA THR A 124 -18.40 -12.11 1.07
C THR A 124 -19.22 -11.21 0.14
N PHE A 125 -19.42 -11.65 -1.10
CA PHE A 125 -20.12 -10.85 -2.12
C PHE A 125 -21.33 -11.59 -2.69
N LYS A 126 -22.47 -10.90 -2.78
CA LYS A 126 -23.64 -11.39 -3.52
C LYS A 126 -23.38 -11.24 -5.02
N GLY A 127 -22.83 -12.29 -5.61
CA GLY A 127 -22.50 -12.37 -7.04
C GLY A 127 -21.29 -11.49 -7.42
N SER A 128 -20.91 -11.57 -8.70
CA SER A 128 -19.79 -10.80 -9.27
C SER A 128 -20.05 -9.29 -9.22
N LYS A 129 -19.02 -8.50 -8.94
CA LYS A 129 -19.12 -7.03 -8.79
C LYS A 129 -17.92 -6.32 -9.41
N THR A 130 -18.16 -5.12 -9.92
CA THR A 130 -17.11 -4.15 -10.25
C THR A 130 -17.32 -2.93 -9.35
N ILE A 131 -16.40 -2.72 -8.43
CA ILE A 131 -16.44 -1.65 -7.43
C ILE A 131 -15.44 -0.59 -7.85
N LYS A 132 -15.90 0.65 -7.94
CA LYS A 132 -15.04 1.82 -8.15
C LYS A 132 -15.03 2.62 -6.86
N LEU A 133 -13.89 2.64 -6.19
CA LEU A 133 -13.69 3.40 -4.97
C LEU A 133 -13.49 4.89 -5.28
N GLU A 134 -14.23 5.76 -4.60
CA GLU A 134 -14.11 7.21 -4.75
C GLU A 134 -12.86 7.75 -4.06
N GLN A 135 -12.58 7.21 -2.87
CA GLN A 135 -11.38 7.46 -2.07
C GLN A 135 -10.85 6.14 -1.52
N GLU A 136 -9.70 6.20 -0.86
CA GLU A 136 -9.03 5.04 -0.32
C GLU A 136 -9.92 4.24 0.64
N LEU A 137 -10.01 2.93 0.42
CA LEU A 137 -10.78 2.02 1.26
C LEU A 137 -9.93 1.63 2.47
N ILE A 138 -10.22 2.21 3.64
CA ILE A 138 -9.51 1.89 4.87
C ILE A 138 -10.14 0.65 5.51
N VAL A 139 -9.35 -0.41 5.61
CA VAL A 139 -9.77 -1.69 6.20
C VAL A 139 -9.25 -1.79 7.62
N THR A 140 -10.18 -1.92 8.57
CA THR A 140 -9.88 -2.09 9.99
C THR A 140 -9.46 -3.52 10.33
N SER A 141 -9.01 -3.76 11.57
CA SER A 141 -8.57 -5.08 12.04
C SER A 141 -9.64 -6.17 11.95
N ASP A 142 -9.16 -7.41 11.95
CA ASP A 142 -9.93 -8.65 12.07
C ASP A 142 -10.95 -8.84 10.93
N LYS A 143 -10.53 -8.56 9.69
CA LYS A 143 -11.38 -8.66 8.51
C LYS A 143 -10.88 -9.76 7.57
N THR A 144 -11.80 -10.59 7.10
CA THR A 144 -11.59 -11.44 5.93
C THR A 144 -12.45 -10.90 4.80
N ILE A 145 -11.84 -10.44 3.71
CA ILE A 145 -12.52 -10.08 2.47
C ILE A 145 -12.32 -11.24 1.49
N ASP A 146 -13.40 -11.98 1.26
CA ASP A 146 -13.42 -13.22 0.50
C ASP A 146 -14.31 -13.05 -0.74
N ALA A 147 -13.67 -13.00 -1.91
CA ALA A 147 -14.35 -13.02 -3.20
C ALA A 147 -14.47 -14.43 -3.80
N GLY A 148 -14.19 -15.48 -3.03
CA GLY A 148 -14.45 -16.87 -3.39
C GLY A 148 -15.90 -17.06 -3.84
N GLY A 149 -16.07 -17.61 -5.04
CA GLY A 149 -17.40 -17.80 -5.64
C GLY A 149 -17.97 -16.58 -6.40
N ALA A 150 -17.25 -15.46 -6.48
CA ALA A 150 -17.65 -14.28 -7.25
C ALA A 150 -16.47 -13.64 -8.00
N ASN A 151 -16.70 -13.07 -9.19
CA ASN A 151 -15.69 -12.26 -9.86
C ASN A 151 -15.80 -10.81 -9.36
N VAL A 152 -14.97 -10.44 -8.39
CA VAL A 152 -15.00 -9.12 -7.75
C VAL A 152 -13.80 -8.30 -8.19
N LYS A 153 -14.07 -7.18 -8.86
CA LYS A 153 -13.08 -6.23 -9.34
C LYS A 153 -13.13 -4.95 -8.54
N ILE A 154 -11.97 -4.44 -8.11
CA ILE A 154 -11.81 -3.10 -7.56
C ILE A 154 -10.93 -2.32 -8.53
N CYS A 155 -11.52 -1.36 -9.25
CA CYS A 155 -10.82 -0.72 -10.36
C CYS A 155 -11.33 0.67 -10.76
N ASN A 156 -10.49 1.39 -11.52
CA ASN A 156 -10.78 2.70 -12.11
C ASN A 156 -11.12 3.77 -11.06
N GLY A 157 -10.54 3.62 -9.87
CA GLY A 157 -10.77 4.42 -8.67
C GLY A 157 -9.62 4.27 -7.69
N ALA A 158 -9.83 4.66 -6.45
CA ALA A 158 -8.83 4.59 -5.40
C ALA A 158 -8.45 3.15 -5.01
N GLY A 159 -7.37 3.01 -4.22
CA GLY A 159 -6.86 1.75 -3.72
C GLY A 159 -7.46 1.31 -2.38
N ILE A 160 -6.92 0.21 -1.86
CA ILE A 160 -7.21 -0.31 -0.52
C ILE A 160 -6.02 -0.01 0.38
N THR A 161 -6.29 0.41 1.61
CA THR A 161 -5.26 0.64 2.61
C THR A 161 -5.58 -0.01 3.93
N PHE A 162 -4.56 -0.64 4.52
CA PHE A 162 -4.62 -1.31 5.80
C PHE A 162 -3.87 -0.44 6.82
N GLN A 163 -4.56 0.52 7.41
CA GLN A 163 -3.97 1.39 8.43
C GLN A 163 -4.20 0.80 9.82
N PHE A 164 -3.11 0.45 10.50
CA PHE A 164 -3.10 -0.09 11.88
C PHE A 164 -3.93 -1.37 12.08
N GLY A 165 -4.39 -1.99 11.00
CA GLY A 165 -5.14 -3.24 11.00
C GLY A 165 -4.27 -4.41 11.43
N LYS A 166 -4.75 -5.21 12.38
CA LYS A 166 -4.19 -6.53 12.71
C LYS A 166 -5.09 -7.59 12.10
N THR A 167 -4.48 -8.66 11.58
CA THR A 167 -5.22 -9.85 11.12
C THR A 167 -6.24 -9.51 10.01
N VAL A 168 -5.75 -9.06 8.86
CA VAL A 168 -6.58 -8.82 7.67
C VAL A 168 -6.22 -9.80 6.57
N ILE A 169 -7.22 -10.48 6.02
CA ILE A 169 -7.06 -11.37 4.86
C ILE A 169 -7.91 -10.82 3.73
N CYS A 170 -7.30 -10.67 2.55
CA CYS A 170 -8.00 -10.29 1.33
C CYS A 170 -7.64 -11.28 0.25
N HIS A 171 -8.62 -12.02 -0.28
CA HIS A 171 -8.37 -13.00 -1.33
C HIS A 171 -9.49 -13.08 -2.37
N GLY A 172 -9.14 -13.58 -3.55
CA GLY A 172 -10.07 -13.70 -4.70
C GLY A 172 -10.43 -12.36 -5.39
N LEU A 173 -9.90 -11.23 -4.91
CA LEU A 173 -10.15 -9.91 -5.48
C LEU A 173 -9.27 -9.63 -6.70
N GLN A 174 -9.83 -9.00 -7.73
CA GLN A 174 -9.11 -8.45 -8.86
C GLN A 174 -8.93 -6.94 -8.67
N ILE A 175 -7.73 -6.50 -8.29
CA ILE A 175 -7.43 -5.10 -7.99
C ILE A 175 -6.53 -4.56 -9.10
N HIS A 176 -7.01 -3.57 -9.87
CA HIS A 176 -6.26 -3.05 -11.02
C HIS A 176 -6.71 -1.64 -11.42
N HIS A 177 -5.89 -0.93 -12.19
CA HIS A 177 -6.20 0.43 -12.65
C HIS A 177 -6.52 1.37 -11.47
N ILE A 178 -5.63 1.37 -10.47
CA ILE A 178 -5.73 2.22 -9.30
C ILE A 178 -5.28 3.63 -9.67
N ILE A 179 -6.12 4.61 -9.33
CA ILE A 179 -5.93 6.03 -9.62
C ILE A 179 -5.79 6.76 -8.29
N LEU A 180 -4.79 7.63 -8.19
CA LEU A 180 -4.60 8.47 -7.01
C LEU A 180 -5.85 9.34 -6.80
N ALA A 181 -6.48 9.20 -5.63
CA ALA A 181 -7.62 10.04 -5.27
C ALA A 181 -7.14 11.44 -4.87
N LYS A 182 -8.01 12.44 -4.99
CA LYS A 182 -7.70 13.84 -4.63
C LYS A 182 -7.58 14.10 -3.12
N GLY A 183 -7.80 13.07 -2.30
CA GLY A 183 -8.00 13.20 -0.86
C GLY A 183 -9.42 13.68 -0.54
N GLY A 184 -9.80 13.62 0.74
CA GLY A 184 -11.12 14.00 1.20
C GLY A 184 -11.48 13.28 2.50
N LYS A 185 -12.71 13.53 2.98
CA LYS A 185 -13.22 12.84 4.17
C LYS A 185 -13.37 11.36 3.88
N ILE A 186 -12.67 10.52 4.64
CA ILE A 186 -12.72 9.06 4.51
C ILE A 186 -13.25 8.45 5.79
N LYS A 187 -14.20 7.52 5.68
CA LYS A 187 -14.61 6.71 6.82
C LYS A 187 -13.54 5.66 7.09
N ASP A 188 -12.80 5.83 8.18
CA ASP A 188 -11.67 4.99 8.61
C ASP A 188 -12.01 4.16 9.86
N GLY A 189 -13.20 4.35 10.42
CA GLY A 189 -13.78 3.54 11.50
C GLY A 189 -15.28 3.79 11.66
N GLU A 190 -15.98 2.93 12.40
CA GLU A 190 -17.44 2.97 12.54
C GLU A 190 -17.98 4.35 12.97
N ASN A 191 -17.25 5.02 13.85
CA ASN A 191 -17.58 6.34 14.41
C ASN A 191 -16.53 7.42 14.09
N HIS A 192 -15.65 7.21 13.10
CA HIS A 192 -14.58 8.17 12.75
C HIS A 192 -14.57 8.49 11.25
N LEU A 193 -14.21 9.74 10.95
CA LEU A 193 -13.96 10.24 9.61
C LEU A 193 -12.57 10.89 9.61
N GLY A 194 -11.63 10.28 8.93
CA GLY A 194 -10.31 10.82 8.64
C GLY A 194 -10.38 11.92 7.57
N LEU A 195 -9.34 12.77 7.54
CA LEU A 195 -9.14 13.85 6.56
C LEU A 195 -7.92 13.58 5.68
#